data_AF-A0A8J3QE47-F1
#
_entry.id   AF-A0A8J3QE47-F1
#
_cell.length_a   1.000
_cell.length_b   1.000
_cell.length_c   1.000
_cell.angle_alpha   90.00
_cell.angle_beta   90.00
_cell.angle_gamma   90.00
#
_symmetry.space_group_name_H-M   'P 1'
#
loop_
_entity.id
_entity.type
_entity.pdbx_description
1 polymer ?
#
loop_
_entity_poly.entity_id
_entity_poly.type
_entity_poly.pdbx_seq_one_letter_code
_entity_poly.pdbx_strand_id
1 'polypeptide(L)'
;MLGGVRYDDLPRSEFAFPGPLRDQLVAAILSGAKTSTTGLWLDYQLCGDELPVPGELSVVIDSQLQPVAVIETTAAGTCRVGDIDLQHAIDEGEGYQSVAQWRAGHERFWHSDQVREALGDPGFTVDDDTIAVTERFRVVERIWSRAEAVAAFTAEVTALVEALRGTPETALANPTRCPPWTVADELAHTVIACSRLESMLDEPEPQGSAMPAAHYFRPDERFASAATASRIAQAQESAAQTPVPQQLSLLQSQLDLLPRLAQEPPERLVRTRWGDVLTLTDFLVTRVFELAVHGIDLADGLGVAPWLTEQACHMVEGLVLPSGAAVVRNATGWSGATLLRKTTGREPLTPTDQTLLHQAGLTHLTLA
;
A
#
# COMPACT_ATOMS: atom_id res chain seq x y z
N MET A 1 5.87 -6.87 13.67
CA MET A 1 4.64 -7.69 13.81
C MET A 1 3.51 -6.73 14.16
N LEU A 2 2.59 -6.49 13.23
CA LEU A 2 1.26 -5.96 13.52
C LEU A 2 0.36 -7.17 13.79
N GLY A 3 0.46 -7.70 15.01
CA GLY A 3 -0.20 -8.94 15.41
C GLY A 3 -1.65 -8.68 15.81
N GLY A 4 -2.60 -8.94 14.91
CA GLY A 4 -4.01 -9.17 15.24
C GLY A 4 -4.81 -8.01 15.86
N VAL A 5 -4.22 -6.83 16.01
CA VAL A 5 -4.89 -5.58 16.46
C VAL A 5 -5.71 -5.04 15.29
N ARG A 6 -6.98 -4.71 15.52
CA ARG A 6 -7.81 -4.09 14.47
C ARG A 6 -7.37 -2.63 14.32
N TYR A 7 -7.45 -2.06 13.12
CA TYR A 7 -7.13 -0.63 12.94
C TYR A 7 -7.98 0.27 13.86
N ASP A 8 -9.21 -0.16 14.16
CA ASP A 8 -10.13 0.52 15.09
C ASP A 8 -9.59 0.60 16.53
N ASP A 9 -8.65 -0.26 16.91
CA ASP A 9 -8.05 -0.31 18.24
C ASP A 9 -6.80 0.59 18.36
N LEU A 10 -6.31 1.15 17.24
CA LEU A 10 -5.16 2.07 17.24
C LEU A 10 -5.62 3.51 17.50
N PRO A 11 -4.81 4.32 18.21
CA PRO A 11 -5.02 5.76 18.30
C PRO A 11 -5.12 6.40 16.92
N ARG A 12 -6.01 7.37 16.75
CA ARG A 12 -6.17 8.12 15.48
C ARG A 12 -5.15 9.24 15.42
N SER A 13 -4.48 9.39 14.28
CA SER A 13 -3.68 10.56 13.94
C SER A 13 -4.44 11.41 12.93
N GLU A 14 -4.85 12.59 13.37
CA GLU A 14 -5.59 13.55 12.56
C GLU A 14 -4.68 14.70 12.12
N PHE A 15 -4.57 14.92 10.81
CA PHE A 15 -3.75 15.99 10.25
C PHE A 15 -4.66 17.13 9.80
N ALA A 16 -4.77 18.17 10.64
CA ALA A 16 -5.75 19.26 10.51
C ALA A 16 -7.22 18.82 10.57
N PHE A 17 -8.16 19.76 10.52
CA PHE A 17 -9.60 19.49 10.48
C PHE A 17 -10.05 18.86 9.14
N PRO A 18 -11.17 18.14 9.10
CA PRO A 18 -11.72 17.61 7.85
C PRO A 18 -11.89 18.71 6.78
N GLY A 19 -11.37 18.46 5.58
CA GLY A 19 -11.41 19.39 4.46
C GLY A 19 -10.14 19.38 3.60
N PRO A 20 -10.01 20.36 2.67
CA PRO A 20 -8.94 20.35 1.67
C PRO A 20 -7.51 20.29 2.25
N LEU A 21 -7.28 20.89 3.41
CA LEU A 21 -5.97 20.84 4.07
C LEU A 21 -5.65 19.42 4.56
N ARG A 22 -6.58 18.74 5.25
CA ARG A 22 -6.38 17.34 5.66
C ARG A 22 -6.15 16.44 4.45
N ASP A 23 -6.94 16.61 3.39
CA ASP A 23 -6.78 15.81 2.17
C ASP A 23 -5.39 15.98 1.54
N GLN A 24 -4.89 17.22 1.50
CA GLN A 24 -3.53 17.53 1.06
C GLN A 24 -2.46 16.88 1.96
N LEU A 25 -2.59 17.01 3.28
CA LEU A 25 -1.63 16.46 4.25
C LEU A 25 -1.60 14.93 4.21
N VAL A 26 -2.78 14.30 4.13
CA VAL A 26 -2.90 12.85 3.97
C VAL A 26 -2.24 12.40 2.66
N ALA A 27 -2.50 13.07 1.53
CA ALA A 27 -1.83 12.74 0.27
C ALA A 27 -0.29 12.89 0.36
N ALA A 28 0.22 13.88 1.10
CA ALA A 28 1.65 14.06 1.34
C ALA A 28 2.24 12.93 2.20
N ILE A 29 1.53 12.45 3.22
CA ILE A 29 1.94 11.29 4.05
C ILE A 29 2.00 10.03 3.18
N LEU A 30 0.93 9.79 2.43
CA LEU A 30 0.74 8.62 1.58
C LEU A 30 1.78 8.54 0.44
N SER A 31 2.33 9.67 0.00
CA SER A 31 3.40 9.74 -1.01
C SER A 31 4.82 9.78 -0.42
N GLY A 32 4.95 9.85 0.90
CA GLY A 32 6.22 9.95 1.63
C GLY A 32 6.83 11.34 1.62
N ALA A 33 6.12 12.35 1.10
CA ALA A 33 6.55 13.75 1.14
C ALA A 33 6.45 14.33 2.56
N LYS A 34 5.45 13.91 3.34
CA LYS A 34 5.28 14.30 4.75
C LYS A 34 5.72 13.17 5.67
N THR A 35 6.78 13.43 6.44
CA THR A 35 7.37 12.51 7.43
C THR A 35 7.57 13.18 8.80
N SER A 36 7.18 14.44 8.94
CA SER A 36 7.09 15.14 10.22
C SER A 36 5.79 15.94 10.34
N THR A 37 5.43 16.30 11.57
CA THR A 37 4.30 17.17 11.89
C THR A 37 4.58 18.01 13.13
N THR A 38 3.85 19.12 13.26
CA THR A 38 3.93 20.02 14.41
C THR A 38 2.56 20.23 15.04
N GLY A 39 2.45 19.92 16.33
CA GLY A 39 1.33 20.27 17.19
C GLY A 39 1.68 21.37 18.20
N LEU A 40 0.69 21.89 18.90
CA LEU A 40 0.92 22.80 20.03
C LEU A 40 0.93 22.00 21.32
N TRP A 41 1.92 22.23 22.20
CA TRP A 41 1.94 21.59 23.51
C TRP A 41 0.69 21.92 24.34
N LEU A 42 0.13 23.12 24.16
CA LEU A 42 -1.13 23.52 24.79
C LEU A 42 -2.28 22.54 24.50
N ASP A 43 -2.34 21.98 23.29
CA ASP A 43 -3.40 21.04 22.89
C ASP A 43 -3.34 19.75 23.73
N TYR A 44 -2.14 19.18 23.86
CA TYR A 44 -1.88 18.02 24.73
C TYR A 44 -2.24 18.31 26.19
N GLN A 45 -1.94 19.52 26.69
CA GLN A 45 -2.27 19.90 28.06
C GLN A 45 -3.78 20.00 28.31
N LEU A 46 -4.56 20.45 27.32
CA LEU A 46 -6.01 20.59 27.43
C LEU A 46 -6.72 19.23 27.31
N CYS A 47 -6.26 18.36 26.42
CA CYS A 47 -6.80 17.03 26.23
C CYS A 47 -6.34 16.03 27.31
N GLY A 48 -5.22 16.33 27.98
CA GLY A 48 -4.59 15.42 28.94
C GLY A 48 -3.83 14.26 28.27
N ASP A 49 -3.41 14.47 27.02
CA ASP A 49 -2.73 13.47 26.20
C ASP A 49 -1.24 13.41 26.52
N GLU A 50 -0.65 12.22 26.38
CA GLU A 50 0.79 12.04 26.48
C GLU A 50 1.48 12.41 25.15
N LEU A 51 2.77 12.75 25.23
CA LEU A 51 3.57 12.97 24.02
C LEU A 51 3.73 11.65 23.26
N PRO A 52 3.72 11.67 21.92
CA PRO A 52 3.99 10.48 21.12
C PRO A 52 5.34 9.86 21.49
N VAL A 53 5.44 8.53 21.49
CA VAL A 53 6.71 7.84 21.79
C VAL A 53 7.24 7.07 20.58
N PRO A 54 8.57 7.02 20.35
CA PRO A 54 9.14 6.20 19.28
C PRO A 54 8.69 4.73 19.36
N GLY A 55 8.23 4.18 18.24
CA GLY A 55 7.66 2.84 18.11
C GLY A 55 6.15 2.77 18.33
N GLU A 56 5.50 3.86 18.74
CA GLU A 56 4.05 3.95 18.83
C GLU A 56 3.40 3.91 17.43
N LEU A 57 2.27 3.24 17.34
CA LEU A 57 1.50 3.05 16.11
C LEU A 57 0.18 3.81 16.20
N SER A 58 -0.17 4.49 15.13
CA SER A 58 -1.44 5.19 15.01
C SER A 58 -2.02 5.07 13.59
N VAL A 59 -3.33 5.25 13.49
CA VAL A 59 -4.06 5.18 12.23
C VAL A 59 -4.32 6.58 11.67
N VAL A 60 -3.85 6.83 10.46
CA VAL A 60 -4.15 8.06 9.71
C VAL A 60 -5.55 7.96 9.14
N ILE A 61 -6.35 9.01 9.33
CA ILE A 61 -7.71 9.10 8.77
C ILE A 61 -7.83 10.24 7.76
N ASP A 62 -8.68 10.04 6.75
CA ASP A 62 -9.03 11.08 5.78
C ASP A 62 -10.12 12.06 6.31
N SER A 63 -10.58 12.96 5.45
CA SER A 63 -11.67 13.89 5.77
C SER A 63 -13.06 13.23 5.85
N GLN A 64 -13.19 11.99 5.41
CA GLN A 64 -14.39 11.15 5.57
C GLN A 64 -14.27 10.22 6.79
N LEU A 65 -13.25 10.43 7.62
CA LEU A 65 -12.94 9.65 8.82
C LEU A 65 -12.65 8.16 8.53
N GLN A 66 -12.23 7.85 7.29
CA GLN A 66 -11.84 6.50 6.91
C GLN A 66 -10.34 6.30 7.16
N PRO A 67 -9.94 5.14 7.73
CA PRO A 67 -8.54 4.74 7.82
C PRO A 67 -7.87 4.63 6.44
N VAL A 68 -6.69 5.22 6.27
CA VAL A 68 -5.94 5.20 4.99
C VAL A 68 -4.51 4.68 5.12
N ALA A 69 -3.93 4.72 6.32
CA ALA A 69 -2.59 4.22 6.59
C ALA A 69 -2.36 3.99 8.08
N VAL A 70 -1.37 3.16 8.40
CA VAL A 70 -0.76 3.09 9.74
C VAL A 70 0.60 3.75 9.68
N ILE A 71 0.86 4.65 10.64
CA ILE A 71 2.16 5.28 10.83
C ILE A 71 2.80 4.80 12.13
N GLU A 72 4.13 4.81 12.14
CA GLU A 72 4.96 4.56 13.34
C GLU A 72 5.73 5.83 13.67
N THR A 73 5.60 6.31 14.91
CA THR A 73 6.42 7.40 15.43
C THR A 73 7.87 6.97 15.50
N THR A 74 8.77 7.75 14.92
CA THR A 74 10.21 7.49 14.89
C THR A 74 10.99 8.41 15.82
N ALA A 75 10.48 9.62 16.06
CA ALA A 75 11.01 10.57 17.03
C ALA A 75 9.91 11.55 17.43
N ALA A 76 9.91 12.01 18.68
CA ALA A 76 9.04 13.08 19.12
C ALA A 76 9.72 13.89 20.23
N GLY A 77 9.31 15.14 20.41
CA GLY A 77 9.85 16.02 21.43
C GLY A 77 9.16 17.38 21.43
N THR A 78 9.64 18.26 22.31
CA THR A 78 9.18 19.64 22.38
C THR A 78 10.30 20.62 22.07
N CYS A 79 9.94 21.72 21.40
CA CYS A 79 10.83 22.84 21.16
C CYS A 79 10.02 24.13 21.16
N ARG A 80 10.69 25.29 21.13
CA ARG A 80 9.99 26.54 20.87
C ARG A 80 9.66 26.63 19.39
N VAL A 81 8.55 27.27 19.04
CA VAL A 81 8.15 27.53 17.64
C VAL A 81 9.26 28.26 16.88
N GLY A 82 9.97 29.19 17.54
CA GLY A 82 11.10 29.90 16.96
C GLY A 82 12.35 29.04 16.70
N ASP A 83 12.42 27.84 17.29
CA ASP A 83 13.56 26.93 17.15
C ASP A 83 13.33 25.85 16.06
N ILE A 84 12.19 25.88 15.36
CA ILE A 84 11.90 24.95 14.25
C ILE A 84 12.90 25.18 13.11
N ASP A 85 13.60 24.11 12.73
CA ASP A 85 14.58 24.16 11.67
C ASP A 85 13.96 23.95 10.27
N LEU A 86 14.76 24.26 9.25
CA LEU A 86 14.34 24.16 7.86
C LEU A 86 14.05 22.70 7.44
N GLN A 87 14.80 21.73 7.97
CA GLN A 87 14.62 20.34 7.56
C GLN A 87 13.28 19.80 8.08
N HIS A 88 12.93 20.08 9.33
CA HIS A 88 11.61 19.77 9.89
C HIS A 88 10.50 20.40 9.08
N ALA A 89 10.64 21.68 8.71
CA ALA A 89 9.70 22.37 7.84
C ALA A 89 9.56 21.72 6.45
N ILE A 90 10.66 21.30 5.82
CA ILE A 90 10.61 20.58 4.53
C ILE A 90 9.92 19.22 4.69
N ASP A 91 10.26 18.48 5.75
CA ASP A 91 9.73 17.14 6.05
C ASP A 91 8.23 17.15 6.40
N GLU A 92 7.65 18.32 6.68
CA GLU A 92 6.19 18.47 6.81
C GLU A 92 5.45 18.29 5.49
N GLY A 93 6.16 18.24 4.35
CA GLY A 93 5.61 17.81 3.06
C GLY A 93 4.64 18.79 2.40
N GLU A 94 4.48 19.99 2.95
CA GLU A 94 3.54 21.01 2.45
C GLU A 94 4.14 21.91 1.35
N GLY A 95 5.40 21.66 0.97
CA GLY A 95 6.12 22.43 -0.05
C GLY A 95 6.87 23.66 0.48
N TYR A 96 7.10 23.74 1.80
CA TYR A 96 7.89 24.81 2.39
C TYR A 96 9.35 24.77 1.93
N GLN A 97 9.88 25.93 1.56
CA GLN A 97 11.27 26.13 1.16
C GLN A 97 12.04 27.00 2.16
N SER A 98 11.37 27.48 3.21
CA SER A 98 11.94 28.29 4.28
C SER A 98 11.12 28.17 5.56
N VAL A 99 11.76 28.36 6.72
CA VAL A 99 11.07 28.43 8.03
C VAL A 99 10.03 29.56 8.06
N ALA A 100 10.27 30.66 7.35
CA ALA A 100 9.32 31.77 7.25
C ALA A 100 8.00 31.37 6.56
N GLN A 101 8.09 30.56 5.49
CA GLN A 101 6.89 30.02 4.83
C GLN A 101 6.15 29.04 5.72
N TRP A 102 6.87 28.13 6.40
CA TRP A 102 6.32 27.21 7.38
C TRP A 102 5.58 27.96 8.49
N ARG A 103 6.22 28.99 9.07
CA ARG A 103 5.66 29.84 10.12
C ARG A 103 4.36 30.50 9.67
N ALA A 104 4.35 31.09 8.48
CA ALA A 104 3.15 31.73 7.94
C ALA A 104 2.01 30.74 7.67
N GLY A 105 2.33 29.50 7.27
CA GLY A 105 1.35 28.42 7.10
C GLY A 105 0.74 27.98 8.43
N HIS A 106 1.59 27.71 9.42
CA HIS A 106 1.20 27.26 10.74
C HIS A 106 0.43 28.33 11.54
N GLU A 107 0.87 29.60 11.50
CA GLU A 107 0.12 30.70 12.11
C GLU A 107 -1.27 30.87 11.49
N ARG A 108 -1.39 30.73 10.17
CA ARG A 108 -2.71 30.77 9.51
C ARG A 108 -3.62 29.67 10.02
N PHE A 109 -3.09 28.47 10.26
CA PHE A 109 -3.85 27.36 10.81
C PHE A 109 -4.19 27.59 12.29
N TRP A 110 -3.21 27.87 13.14
CA TRP A 110 -3.39 28.05 14.58
C TRP A 110 -4.22 29.28 14.96
N HIS A 111 -4.25 30.32 14.12
CA HIS A 111 -5.08 31.51 14.33
C HIS A 111 -6.45 31.41 13.65
N SER A 112 -6.77 30.27 13.03
CA SER A 112 -8.08 30.04 12.43
C SER A 112 -9.20 30.00 13.47
N ASP A 113 -10.42 30.32 13.04
CA ASP A 113 -11.60 30.27 13.91
C ASP A 113 -11.82 28.86 14.49
N GLN A 114 -11.54 27.81 13.70
CA GLN A 114 -11.70 26.42 14.13
C GLN A 114 -10.74 26.05 15.28
N VAL A 115 -9.46 26.45 15.20
CA VAL A 115 -8.50 26.20 16.29
C VAL A 115 -8.87 27.01 17.53
N ARG A 116 -9.22 28.28 17.37
CA ARG A 116 -9.63 29.13 18.50
C ARG A 116 -10.88 28.63 19.20
N GLU A 117 -11.85 28.14 18.44
CA GLU A 117 -13.05 27.49 18.99
C GLU A 117 -12.69 26.21 19.74
N ALA A 118 -11.85 25.35 19.15
CA ALA A 118 -11.41 24.11 19.79
C ALA A 118 -10.64 24.36 21.10
N LEU A 119 -9.81 25.40 21.15
CA LEU A 119 -9.07 25.82 22.35
C LEU A 119 -9.95 26.58 23.36
N GLY A 120 -11.14 27.03 22.97
CA GLY A 120 -12.00 27.88 23.79
C GLY A 120 -11.44 29.29 24.04
N ASP A 121 -10.50 29.75 23.21
CA ASP A 121 -9.84 31.06 23.34
C ASP A 121 -9.86 31.84 22.00
N PRO A 122 -10.79 32.80 21.82
CA PRO A 122 -10.86 33.60 20.60
C PRO A 122 -9.68 34.56 20.43
N GLY A 123 -8.92 34.83 21.50
CA GLY A 123 -7.73 35.67 21.50
C GLY A 123 -6.43 34.89 21.30
N PHE A 124 -6.50 33.56 21.11
CA PHE A 124 -5.32 32.72 21.01
C PHE A 124 -4.40 33.17 19.88
N THR A 125 -3.11 33.26 20.20
CA THR A 125 -2.01 33.60 19.30
C THR A 125 -0.79 32.76 19.65
N VAL A 126 0.15 32.67 18.71
CA VAL A 126 1.43 32.00 18.89
C VAL A 126 2.56 33.00 18.64
N ASP A 127 3.67 32.80 19.32
CA ASP A 127 4.90 33.57 19.18
C ASP A 127 6.13 32.64 19.16
N ASP A 128 7.33 33.21 19.15
CA ASP A 128 8.58 32.46 19.07
C ASP A 128 8.82 31.56 20.28
N ASP A 129 8.31 31.93 21.47
CA ASP A 129 8.51 31.20 22.72
C ASP A 129 7.41 30.17 23.01
N THR A 130 6.36 30.15 22.19
CA THR A 130 5.30 29.13 22.22
C THR A 130 5.90 27.74 22.07
N ILE A 131 5.48 26.79 22.90
CA ILE A 131 6.01 25.42 22.88
C ILE A 131 5.26 24.57 21.85
N ALA A 132 6.00 24.06 20.88
CA ALA A 132 5.55 23.12 19.88
C ALA A 132 5.89 21.68 20.29
N VAL A 133 5.05 20.74 19.86
CA VAL A 133 5.35 19.31 19.84
C VAL A 133 5.74 18.94 18.42
N THR A 134 6.96 18.48 18.22
CA THR A 134 7.44 17.99 16.93
C THR A 134 7.43 16.48 16.92
N GLU A 135 6.87 15.89 15.88
CA GLU A 135 6.84 14.44 15.68
C GLU A 135 7.41 14.11 14.30
N ARG A 136 8.15 13.00 14.23
CA ARG A 136 8.60 12.38 12.98
C ARG A 136 8.05 10.96 12.93
N PHE A 137 7.57 10.55 11.78
CA PHE A 137 6.94 9.25 11.60
C PHE A 137 7.27 8.65 10.24
N ARG A 138 6.94 7.38 10.07
CA ARG A 138 6.96 6.69 8.77
C ARG A 138 5.66 5.92 8.57
N VAL A 139 5.20 5.85 7.32
CA VAL A 139 4.09 4.94 6.97
C VAL A 139 4.62 3.51 6.98
N VAL A 140 4.01 2.66 7.80
CA VAL A 140 4.36 1.22 7.89
C VAL A 140 3.36 0.34 7.15
N GLU A 141 2.15 0.86 6.91
CA GLU A 141 1.11 0.13 6.18
C GLU A 141 0.16 1.06 5.43
N ARG A 142 -0.27 0.64 4.24
CA ARG A 142 -1.34 1.26 3.46
C ARG A 142 -2.65 0.53 3.68
N ILE A 143 -3.71 1.29 3.97
CA ILE A 143 -5.08 0.78 4.07
C ILE A 143 -5.80 1.20 2.79
N TRP A 144 -6.31 0.22 2.05
CA TRP A 144 -6.99 0.44 0.78
C TRP A 144 -8.49 0.37 0.96
N SER A 145 -9.24 1.18 0.21
CA SER A 145 -10.69 1.00 0.09
C SER A 145 -11.02 -0.18 -0.84
N ARG A 146 -12.22 -0.76 -0.65
CA ARG A 146 -12.79 -1.75 -1.59
C ARG A 146 -12.81 -1.21 -3.02
N ALA A 147 -13.15 0.07 -3.19
CA ALA A 147 -13.26 0.72 -4.49
C ALA A 147 -11.91 0.80 -5.21
N GLU A 148 -10.84 1.18 -4.51
CA GLU A 148 -9.48 1.21 -5.07
C GLU A 148 -9.01 -0.19 -5.47
N ALA A 149 -9.21 -1.19 -4.59
CA ALA A 149 -8.83 -2.58 -4.88
C ALA A 149 -9.57 -3.16 -6.09
N VAL A 150 -10.88 -2.88 -6.21
CA VAL A 150 -11.69 -3.28 -7.36
C VAL A 150 -11.24 -2.56 -8.63
N ALA A 151 -10.95 -1.26 -8.57
CA ALA A 151 -10.48 -0.50 -9.73
C ALA A 151 -9.14 -1.03 -10.24
N ALA A 152 -8.18 -1.29 -9.35
CA ALA A 152 -6.89 -1.86 -9.69
C ALA A 152 -7.02 -3.28 -10.27
N PHE A 153 -7.82 -4.15 -9.65
CA PHE A 153 -8.07 -5.50 -10.14
C PHE A 153 -8.71 -5.49 -11.54
N THR A 154 -9.71 -4.62 -11.74
CA THR A 154 -10.42 -4.49 -13.02
C THR A 154 -9.50 -3.99 -14.13
N ALA A 155 -8.71 -2.95 -13.86
CA ALA A 155 -7.78 -2.38 -14.80
C ALA A 155 -6.72 -3.43 -15.22
N GLU A 156 -6.14 -4.14 -14.25
CA GLU A 156 -5.05 -5.07 -14.52
C GLU A 156 -5.52 -6.35 -15.21
N VAL A 157 -6.67 -6.91 -14.84
CA VAL A 157 -7.29 -8.03 -15.57
C VAL A 157 -7.56 -7.64 -17.03
N THR A 158 -8.14 -6.46 -17.25
CA THR A 158 -8.46 -5.97 -18.60
C THR A 158 -7.19 -5.82 -19.44
N ALA A 159 -6.15 -5.20 -18.89
CA ALA A 159 -4.87 -5.00 -19.57
C ALA A 159 -4.19 -6.34 -19.90
N LEU A 160 -4.16 -7.29 -18.96
CA LEU A 160 -3.57 -8.61 -19.17
C LEU A 160 -4.31 -9.38 -20.28
N VAL A 161 -5.65 -9.40 -20.22
CA VAL A 161 -6.46 -10.10 -21.23
C VAL A 161 -6.27 -9.48 -22.62
N GLU A 162 -6.16 -8.15 -22.71
CA GLU A 162 -5.85 -7.46 -23.97
C GLU A 162 -4.45 -7.82 -24.48
N ALA A 163 -3.43 -7.76 -23.60
CA ALA A 163 -2.04 -8.01 -23.95
C ALA A 163 -1.78 -9.45 -24.44
N LEU A 164 -2.51 -10.44 -23.90
CA LEU A 164 -2.36 -11.85 -24.27
C LEU A 164 -3.32 -12.31 -25.38
N ARG A 165 -4.18 -11.42 -25.87
CA ARG A 165 -5.15 -11.77 -26.91
C ARG A 165 -4.45 -12.06 -28.23
N GLY A 166 -4.63 -13.28 -28.74
CA GLY A 166 -4.08 -13.68 -30.04
C GLY A 166 -2.58 -13.96 -30.02
N THR A 167 -1.98 -14.10 -28.82
CA THR A 167 -0.59 -14.56 -28.68
C THR A 167 -0.39 -15.88 -29.43
N PRO A 168 0.61 -15.98 -30.33
CA PRO A 168 0.89 -17.21 -31.06
C PRO A 168 1.27 -18.36 -30.13
N GLU A 169 0.82 -19.59 -30.43
CA GLU A 169 1.12 -20.78 -29.62
C GLU A 169 2.62 -21.00 -29.40
N THR A 170 3.45 -20.62 -30.37
CA THR A 170 4.91 -20.72 -30.24
C THR A 170 5.48 -19.82 -29.16
N ALA A 171 4.89 -18.63 -28.94
CA ALA A 171 5.32 -17.71 -27.89
C ALA A 171 4.85 -18.15 -26.50
N LEU A 172 3.77 -18.95 -26.42
CA LEU A 172 3.26 -19.49 -25.16
C LEU A 172 4.23 -20.48 -24.49
N ALA A 173 5.09 -21.12 -25.29
CA ALA A 173 6.13 -22.04 -24.80
C ALA A 173 7.42 -21.33 -24.35
N ASN A 174 7.51 -20.00 -24.49
CA ASN A 174 8.69 -19.26 -24.06
C ASN A 174 8.85 -19.33 -22.54
N PRO A 175 10.09 -19.41 -22.02
CA PRO A 175 10.34 -19.35 -20.59
C PRO A 175 10.06 -17.95 -20.04
N THR A 176 9.65 -17.88 -18.78
CA THR A 176 9.48 -16.61 -18.05
C THR A 176 10.61 -16.40 -17.03
N ARG A 177 10.51 -15.33 -16.22
CA ARG A 177 11.43 -15.09 -15.10
C ARG A 177 11.17 -15.99 -13.88
N CYS A 178 10.09 -16.75 -13.89
CA CYS A 178 9.69 -17.67 -12.82
C CYS A 178 9.92 -19.12 -13.26
N PRO A 179 11.18 -19.61 -13.36
CA PRO A 179 11.43 -20.97 -13.79
C PRO A 179 10.79 -21.98 -12.83
N PRO A 180 10.25 -23.11 -13.33
CA PRO A 180 10.38 -23.60 -14.71
C PRO A 180 9.22 -23.17 -15.64
N TRP A 181 8.44 -22.15 -15.27
CA TRP A 181 7.24 -21.81 -16.01
C TRP A 181 7.51 -21.22 -17.39
N THR A 182 6.71 -21.69 -18.34
CA THR A 182 6.48 -21.03 -19.61
C THR A 182 5.41 -19.94 -19.47
N VAL A 183 5.23 -19.11 -20.51
CA VAL A 183 4.15 -18.11 -20.54
C VAL A 183 2.78 -18.76 -20.31
N ALA A 184 2.53 -19.96 -20.86
CA ALA A 184 1.29 -20.69 -20.63
C ALA A 184 1.13 -21.14 -19.17
N ASP A 185 2.20 -21.63 -18.54
CA ASP A 185 2.17 -22.09 -17.15
C ASP A 185 1.96 -20.93 -16.19
N GLU A 186 2.65 -19.81 -16.43
CA GLU A 186 2.53 -18.63 -15.57
C GLU A 186 1.16 -17.97 -15.70
N LEU A 187 0.57 -17.92 -16.90
CA LEU A 187 -0.82 -17.48 -17.05
C LEU A 187 -1.76 -18.39 -16.25
N ALA A 188 -1.59 -19.71 -16.34
CA ALA A 188 -2.43 -20.65 -15.61
C ALA A 188 -2.31 -20.43 -14.10
N HIS A 189 -1.10 -20.17 -13.60
CA HIS A 189 -0.86 -19.79 -12.21
C HIS A 189 -1.66 -18.53 -11.82
N THR A 190 -1.57 -17.46 -12.60
CA THR A 190 -2.28 -16.20 -12.34
C THR A 190 -3.80 -16.38 -12.35
N VAL A 191 -4.34 -17.20 -13.27
CA VAL A 191 -5.78 -17.51 -13.30
C VAL A 191 -6.21 -18.28 -12.06
N ILE A 192 -5.46 -19.31 -11.64
CA ILE A 192 -5.71 -20.07 -10.40
C ILE A 192 -5.66 -19.16 -9.18
N ALA A 193 -4.73 -18.20 -9.15
CA ALA A 193 -4.63 -17.25 -8.05
C ALA A 193 -5.93 -16.43 -7.91
N CYS A 194 -6.57 -16.06 -9.02
CA CYS A 194 -7.79 -15.24 -9.00
C CYS A 194 -9.08 -16.06 -8.79
N SER A 195 -9.08 -17.36 -9.12
CA SER A 195 -10.32 -18.16 -9.23
C SER A 195 -11.05 -18.45 -7.91
N ARG A 196 -10.45 -18.17 -6.75
CA ARG A 196 -11.08 -18.44 -5.43
C ARG A 196 -12.10 -17.39 -5.01
N LEU A 197 -12.20 -16.27 -5.70
CA LEU A 197 -13.01 -15.14 -5.26
C LEU A 197 -14.50 -15.51 -5.13
N GLU A 198 -15.06 -16.19 -6.13
CA GLU A 198 -16.47 -16.61 -6.12
C GLU A 198 -16.77 -17.55 -4.94
N SER A 199 -15.95 -18.59 -4.75
CA SER A 199 -16.17 -19.56 -3.67
C SER A 199 -16.06 -18.90 -2.29
N MET A 200 -15.13 -17.96 -2.11
CA MET A 200 -14.97 -17.23 -0.85
C MET A 200 -16.20 -16.37 -0.53
N LEU A 201 -16.87 -15.82 -1.54
CA LEU A 201 -18.09 -15.06 -1.35
C LEU A 201 -19.29 -15.96 -1.02
N ASP A 202 -19.30 -17.20 -1.52
CA ASP A 202 -20.34 -18.19 -1.22
C ASP A 202 -20.17 -18.83 0.18
N GLU A 203 -18.92 -18.92 0.65
CA GLU A 203 -18.58 -19.47 1.95
C GLU A 203 -19.03 -18.54 3.10
N PRO A 204 -19.45 -19.12 4.25
CA PRO A 204 -19.79 -18.34 5.43
C PRO A 204 -18.57 -17.55 5.94
N GLU A 205 -18.85 -16.41 6.57
CA GLU A 205 -17.80 -15.56 7.12
C GLU A 205 -16.93 -16.29 8.15
N PRO A 206 -15.60 -16.35 7.95
CA PRO A 206 -14.71 -16.95 8.92
C PRO A 206 -14.61 -16.09 10.19
N GLN A 207 -14.49 -16.74 11.34
CA GLN A 207 -14.10 -16.08 12.59
C GLN A 207 -12.58 -15.86 12.63
N GLY A 208 -12.15 -14.81 13.33
CA GLY A 208 -10.76 -14.48 13.62
C GLY A 208 -10.43 -13.01 13.37
N SER A 209 -9.20 -12.61 13.67
CA SER A 209 -8.68 -11.30 13.28
C SER A 209 -8.12 -11.36 11.87
N ALA A 210 -8.47 -10.36 11.05
CA ALA A 210 -7.82 -10.16 9.75
C ALA A 210 -6.34 -9.82 9.96
N MET A 211 -5.49 -10.29 9.05
CA MET A 211 -4.13 -9.82 8.91
C MET A 211 -3.99 -8.91 7.69
N PRO A 212 -3.03 -7.96 7.71
CA PRO A 212 -2.65 -7.15 6.55
C PRO A 212 -2.33 -7.97 5.30
N ALA A 213 -2.61 -7.40 4.12
CA ALA A 213 -2.26 -8.03 2.84
C ALA A 213 -0.77 -8.40 2.73
N ALA A 214 0.15 -7.55 3.20
CA ALA A 214 1.59 -7.82 3.14
C ALA A 214 1.98 -9.11 3.89
N HIS A 215 1.26 -9.45 4.97
CA HIS A 215 1.51 -10.63 5.78
C HIS A 215 1.12 -11.94 5.07
N TYR A 216 0.37 -11.86 3.97
CA TYR A 216 0.14 -12.98 3.06
C TYR A 216 1.43 -13.50 2.42
N PHE A 217 2.46 -12.66 2.33
CA PHE A 217 3.75 -12.98 1.71
C PHE A 217 4.87 -13.20 2.75
N ARG A 218 4.54 -13.59 4.00
CA ARG A 218 5.57 -13.85 5.03
C ARG A 218 6.31 -15.18 4.78
N PRO A 219 7.57 -15.34 5.23
CA PRO A 219 8.33 -16.56 5.02
C PRO A 219 7.83 -17.69 5.94
N ASP A 220 6.95 -18.54 5.42
CA ASP A 220 6.43 -19.71 6.13
C ASP A 220 6.26 -20.94 5.20
N GLU A 221 5.51 -21.94 5.65
CA GLU A 221 5.28 -23.20 4.93
C GLU A 221 4.74 -23.00 3.50
N ARG A 222 4.12 -21.86 3.20
CA ARG A 222 3.71 -21.48 1.84
C ARG A 222 4.88 -21.44 0.88
N PHE A 223 6.09 -21.15 1.35
CA PHE A 223 7.30 -21.05 0.53
C PHE A 223 8.24 -22.24 0.73
N ALA A 224 7.78 -23.29 1.42
CA ALA A 224 8.51 -24.55 1.50
C ALA A 224 8.62 -25.22 0.13
N SER A 225 9.69 -25.99 -0.09
CA SER A 225 9.97 -26.66 -1.36
C SER A 225 8.83 -27.54 -1.86
N ALA A 226 8.13 -28.24 -0.96
CA ALA A 226 6.97 -29.05 -1.29
C ALA A 226 5.76 -28.21 -1.78
N ALA A 227 5.51 -27.07 -1.13
CA ALA A 227 4.45 -26.14 -1.55
C ALA A 227 4.77 -25.51 -2.91
N THR A 228 6.04 -25.13 -3.13
CA THR A 228 6.51 -24.63 -4.43
C THR A 228 6.37 -25.70 -5.53
N ALA A 229 6.80 -26.94 -5.28
CA ALA A 229 6.63 -28.04 -6.23
C ALA A 229 5.15 -28.30 -6.58
N SER A 230 4.27 -28.27 -5.57
CA SER A 230 2.83 -28.41 -5.79
C SER A 230 2.24 -27.28 -6.63
N ARG A 231 2.66 -26.02 -6.40
CA ARG A 231 2.23 -24.88 -7.24
C ARG A 231 2.69 -25.03 -8.68
N ILE A 232 3.95 -25.45 -8.88
CA ILE A 232 4.50 -25.65 -10.22
C ILE A 232 3.70 -26.70 -10.98
N ALA A 233 3.46 -27.86 -10.35
CA ALA A 233 2.69 -28.94 -10.96
C ALA A 233 1.25 -28.52 -11.29
N GLN A 234 0.59 -27.79 -10.39
CA GLN A 234 -0.78 -27.32 -10.60
C GLN A 234 -0.90 -26.37 -11.80
N ALA A 235 0.06 -25.44 -11.94
CA ALA A 235 0.09 -24.51 -13.06
C ALA A 235 0.31 -25.23 -14.39
N GLN A 236 1.27 -26.17 -14.44
CA GLN A 236 1.57 -26.96 -15.64
C GLN A 236 0.40 -27.88 -16.05
N GLU A 237 -0.26 -28.52 -15.08
CA GLU A 237 -1.43 -29.34 -15.35
C GLU A 237 -2.58 -28.51 -15.91
N SER A 238 -2.85 -27.34 -15.32
CA SER A 238 -3.89 -26.42 -15.79
C SER A 238 -3.60 -25.90 -17.20
N ALA A 239 -2.34 -25.52 -17.47
CA ALA A 239 -1.90 -25.08 -18.80
C ALA A 239 -2.05 -26.16 -19.87
N ALA A 240 -1.76 -27.42 -19.52
CA ALA A 240 -1.92 -28.56 -20.44
C ALA A 240 -3.39 -28.89 -20.74
N GLN A 241 -4.29 -28.68 -19.77
CA GLN A 241 -5.71 -29.03 -19.90
C GLN A 241 -6.57 -27.89 -20.48
N THR A 242 -6.16 -26.64 -20.26
CA THR A 242 -6.98 -25.46 -20.56
C THR A 242 -6.22 -24.53 -21.52
N PRO A 243 -6.64 -24.43 -22.79
CA PRO A 243 -6.01 -23.53 -23.75
C PRO A 243 -6.07 -22.07 -23.31
N VAL A 244 -5.07 -21.28 -23.69
CA VAL A 244 -4.94 -19.86 -23.30
C VAL A 244 -6.21 -19.03 -23.58
N PRO A 245 -6.91 -19.13 -24.73
CA PRO A 245 -8.16 -18.37 -24.93
C PRO A 245 -9.23 -18.67 -23.87
N GLN A 246 -9.28 -19.91 -23.37
CA GLN A 246 -10.20 -20.31 -22.31
C GLN A 246 -9.72 -19.79 -20.94
N GLN A 247 -8.41 -19.83 -20.65
CA GLN A 247 -7.85 -19.23 -19.44
C GLN A 247 -8.13 -17.71 -19.36
N LEU A 248 -7.94 -16.98 -20.46
CA LEU A 248 -8.26 -15.55 -20.54
C LEU A 248 -9.75 -15.30 -20.30
N SER A 249 -10.63 -16.18 -20.80
CA SER A 249 -12.08 -16.07 -20.56
C SER A 249 -12.43 -16.31 -19.09
N LEU A 250 -11.79 -17.27 -18.42
CA LEU A 250 -11.97 -17.56 -16.99
C LEU A 250 -11.47 -16.40 -16.10
N LEU A 251 -10.38 -15.76 -16.50
CA LEU A 251 -9.89 -14.57 -15.79
C LEU A 251 -10.81 -13.37 -16.00
N GLN A 252 -11.24 -13.14 -17.24
CA GLN A 252 -12.18 -12.05 -17.57
C GLN A 252 -13.50 -12.20 -16.82
N SER A 253 -14.01 -13.43 -16.64
CA SER A 253 -15.27 -13.66 -15.91
C SER A 253 -15.18 -13.34 -14.42
N GLN A 254 -13.98 -13.18 -13.85
CA GLN A 254 -13.85 -12.69 -12.47
C GLN A 254 -14.41 -11.26 -12.32
N LEU A 255 -14.47 -10.47 -13.41
CA LEU A 255 -15.06 -9.14 -13.41
C LEU A 255 -16.60 -9.17 -13.30
N ASP A 256 -17.24 -10.32 -13.53
CA ASP A 256 -18.68 -10.46 -13.32
C ASP A 256 -19.05 -10.45 -11.82
N LEU A 257 -18.06 -10.64 -10.94
CA LEU A 257 -18.22 -10.60 -9.49
C LEU A 257 -18.21 -9.16 -8.92
N LEU A 258 -17.82 -8.15 -9.69
CA LEU A 258 -17.67 -6.78 -9.18
C LEU A 258 -18.94 -6.21 -8.53
N PRO A 259 -20.15 -6.38 -9.09
CA PRO A 259 -21.37 -5.92 -8.44
C PRO A 259 -21.64 -6.60 -7.10
N ARG A 260 -21.20 -7.86 -6.95
CA ARG A 260 -21.30 -8.62 -5.69
C ARG A 260 -20.29 -8.12 -4.66
N LEU A 261 -19.03 -7.90 -5.08
CA LEU A 261 -17.98 -7.33 -4.22
C LEU A 261 -18.37 -5.98 -3.62
N ALA A 262 -19.11 -5.16 -4.37
CA ALA A 262 -19.58 -3.85 -3.91
C ALA A 262 -20.71 -3.92 -2.88
N GLN A 263 -21.41 -5.05 -2.77
CA GLN A 263 -22.52 -5.25 -1.82
C GLN A 263 -22.06 -5.87 -0.50
N GLU A 264 -20.87 -6.47 -0.47
CA GLU A 264 -20.28 -7.01 0.75
C GLU A 264 -19.90 -5.87 1.72
N PRO A 265 -20.03 -6.08 3.04
CA PRO A 265 -19.61 -5.09 4.03
C PRO A 265 -18.10 -4.80 3.91
N PRO A 266 -17.63 -3.57 4.20
CA PRO A 266 -16.21 -3.22 4.14
C PRO A 266 -15.29 -4.16 4.95
N GLU A 267 -15.78 -4.61 6.10
CA GLU A 267 -15.12 -5.50 7.05
C GLU A 267 -15.21 -7.00 6.70
N ARG A 268 -15.86 -7.37 5.58
CA ARG A 268 -16.06 -8.76 5.17
C ARG A 268 -14.75 -9.54 5.20
N LEU A 269 -14.71 -10.67 5.91
CA LEU A 269 -13.54 -11.53 6.07
C LEU A 269 -13.56 -12.71 5.09
N VAL A 270 -12.40 -13.14 4.61
CA VAL A 270 -12.27 -14.34 3.75
C VAL A 270 -11.14 -15.23 4.23
N ARG A 271 -11.28 -16.54 3.98
CA ARG A 271 -10.28 -17.53 4.35
C ARG A 271 -9.46 -17.97 3.15
N THR A 272 -8.15 -17.71 3.21
CA THR A 272 -7.22 -18.13 2.15
C THR A 272 -7.06 -19.64 2.12
N ARG A 273 -6.42 -20.18 1.07
CA ARG A 273 -6.20 -21.63 0.94
C ARG A 273 -5.30 -22.20 2.05
N TRP A 274 -4.57 -21.32 2.74
CA TRP A 274 -3.64 -21.65 3.82
C TRP A 274 -4.26 -21.45 5.20
N GLY A 275 -5.56 -21.14 5.27
CA GLY A 275 -6.28 -20.94 6.53
C GLY A 275 -6.19 -19.53 7.11
N ASP A 276 -5.31 -18.67 6.58
CA ASP A 276 -5.24 -17.25 6.97
C ASP A 276 -6.58 -16.54 6.76
N VAL A 277 -6.90 -15.61 7.67
CA VAL A 277 -8.07 -14.72 7.58
C VAL A 277 -7.59 -13.34 7.15
N LEU A 278 -8.12 -12.84 6.04
CA LEU A 278 -7.89 -11.49 5.54
C LEU A 278 -9.24 -10.77 5.44
N THR A 279 -9.24 -9.44 5.38
CA THR A 279 -10.41 -8.76 4.79
C THR A 279 -10.52 -9.16 3.31
N LEU A 280 -11.73 -9.13 2.76
CA LEU A 280 -11.94 -9.32 1.33
C LEU A 280 -11.17 -8.25 0.53
N THR A 281 -10.87 -7.08 1.13
CA THR A 281 -10.10 -5.99 0.49
C THR A 281 -8.65 -6.39 0.39
N ASP A 282 -8.05 -6.80 1.50
CA ASP A 282 -6.67 -7.29 1.53
C ASP A 282 -6.49 -8.49 0.61
N PHE A 283 -7.47 -9.39 0.53
CA PHE A 283 -7.42 -10.48 -0.42
C PHE A 283 -7.35 -9.97 -1.88
N LEU A 284 -8.20 -9.02 -2.27
CA LEU A 284 -8.12 -8.39 -3.60
C LEU A 284 -6.76 -7.71 -3.83
N VAL A 285 -6.20 -7.01 -2.84
CA VAL A 285 -4.85 -6.42 -2.93
C VAL A 285 -3.81 -7.51 -3.25
N THR A 286 -3.89 -8.69 -2.62
CA THR A 286 -3.00 -9.80 -2.98
C THR A 286 -3.22 -10.29 -4.42
N ARG A 287 -4.45 -10.25 -4.96
CA ARG A 287 -4.70 -10.65 -6.35
C ARG A 287 -4.16 -9.62 -7.35
N VAL A 288 -4.28 -8.34 -7.03
CA VAL A 288 -3.67 -7.25 -7.80
C VAL A 288 -2.15 -7.41 -7.82
N PHE A 289 -1.54 -7.78 -6.69
CA PHE A 289 -0.11 -8.11 -6.64
C PHE A 289 0.24 -9.25 -7.62
N GLU A 290 -0.47 -10.39 -7.54
CA GLU A 290 -0.24 -11.54 -8.42
C GLU A 290 -0.38 -11.15 -9.90
N LEU A 291 -1.42 -10.38 -10.24
CA LEU A 291 -1.68 -9.92 -11.61
C LEU A 291 -0.58 -8.98 -12.14
N ALA A 292 -0.19 -7.98 -11.36
CA ALA A 292 0.79 -6.98 -11.77
C ALA A 292 2.19 -7.58 -11.89
N VAL A 293 2.60 -8.35 -10.88
CA VAL A 293 3.95 -8.90 -10.82
C VAL A 293 4.13 -10.01 -11.86
N HIS A 294 3.20 -10.97 -11.95
CA HIS A 294 3.26 -12.00 -12.98
C HIS A 294 2.91 -11.46 -14.37
N GLY A 295 2.15 -10.36 -14.48
CA GLY A 295 1.96 -9.64 -15.74
C GLY A 295 3.28 -9.12 -16.32
N ILE A 296 4.15 -8.59 -15.47
CA ILE A 296 5.52 -8.19 -15.86
C ILE A 296 6.34 -9.42 -16.33
N ASP A 297 6.22 -10.56 -15.64
CA ASP A 297 6.93 -11.79 -16.01
C ASP A 297 6.44 -12.37 -17.34
N LEU A 298 5.13 -12.34 -17.59
CA LEU A 298 4.50 -12.74 -18.84
C LEU A 298 4.97 -11.85 -19.99
N ALA A 299 5.00 -10.53 -19.80
CA ALA A 299 5.52 -9.60 -20.80
C ALA A 299 7.00 -9.86 -21.13
N ASP A 300 7.81 -10.17 -20.12
CA ASP A 300 9.21 -10.53 -20.30
C ASP A 300 9.38 -11.84 -21.09
N GLY A 301 8.57 -12.88 -20.79
CA GLY A 301 8.56 -14.14 -21.55
C GLY A 301 8.09 -13.98 -23.00
N LEU A 302 7.25 -12.99 -23.27
CA LEU A 302 6.80 -12.62 -24.61
C LEU A 302 7.75 -11.68 -25.36
N GLY A 303 8.72 -11.09 -24.65
CA GLY A 303 9.63 -10.10 -25.23
C GLY A 303 8.93 -8.80 -25.64
N VAL A 304 7.86 -8.41 -24.94
CA VAL A 304 7.08 -7.19 -25.19
C VAL A 304 7.27 -6.18 -24.05
N ALA A 305 6.84 -4.94 -24.26
CA ALA A 305 6.81 -3.96 -23.18
C ALA A 305 5.85 -4.44 -22.07
N PRO A 306 6.22 -4.31 -20.78
CA PRO A 306 5.34 -4.70 -19.68
C PRO A 306 4.08 -3.85 -19.69
N TRP A 307 2.92 -4.49 -19.58
CA TRP A 307 1.74 -3.80 -19.10
C TRP A 307 1.82 -3.76 -17.57
N LEU A 308 1.45 -2.61 -17.02
CA LEU A 308 1.26 -2.40 -15.61
C LEU A 308 0.39 -1.15 -15.52
N THR A 309 -0.88 -1.32 -15.16
CA THR A 309 -1.79 -0.18 -15.06
C THR A 309 -1.38 0.74 -13.92
N GLU A 310 -1.73 2.02 -14.01
CA GLU A 310 -1.38 3.00 -12.97
C GLU A 310 -1.98 2.61 -11.61
N GLN A 311 -3.21 2.10 -11.61
CA GLN A 311 -3.93 1.65 -10.42
C GLN A 311 -3.24 0.45 -9.75
N ALA A 312 -2.87 -0.56 -10.55
CA ALA A 312 -2.15 -1.73 -10.02
C ALA A 312 -0.73 -1.35 -9.57
N CYS A 313 -0.03 -0.50 -10.33
CA CYS A 313 1.27 0.04 -9.95
C CYS A 313 1.20 0.71 -8.59
N HIS A 314 0.26 1.64 -8.40
CA HIS A 314 0.09 2.38 -7.15
C HIS A 314 -0.17 1.46 -5.96
N MET A 315 -1.05 0.46 -6.15
CA MET A 315 -1.41 -0.49 -5.11
C MET A 315 -0.24 -1.39 -4.69
N VAL A 316 0.46 -1.95 -5.67
CA VAL A 316 1.57 -2.87 -5.44
C VAL A 316 2.80 -2.13 -4.91
N GLU A 317 3.08 -0.92 -5.41
CA GLU A 317 4.09 -0.03 -4.84
C GLU A 317 3.79 0.28 -3.36
N GLY A 318 2.54 0.58 -3.00
CA GLY A 318 2.15 0.79 -1.59
C GLY A 318 2.20 -0.47 -0.72
N LEU A 319 2.27 -1.66 -1.30
CA LEU A 319 2.48 -2.91 -0.57
C LEU A 319 3.98 -3.12 -0.23
N VAL A 320 4.86 -2.85 -1.19
CA VAL A 320 6.32 -3.05 -1.03
C VAL A 320 7.02 -1.83 -0.42
N LEU A 321 6.50 -0.63 -0.63
CA LEU A 321 7.03 0.66 -0.18
C LEU A 321 5.86 1.57 0.22
N PRO A 322 5.29 1.40 1.43
CA PRO A 322 4.03 2.05 1.85
C PRO A 322 3.93 3.56 1.57
N SER A 323 5.05 4.28 1.67
CA SER A 323 5.17 5.68 1.25
C SER A 323 6.44 5.98 0.44
N GLY A 324 7.29 4.99 0.17
CA GLY A 324 8.64 5.21 -0.36
C GLY A 324 8.76 5.16 -1.89
N ALA A 325 7.75 4.67 -2.60
CA ALA A 325 7.89 4.37 -4.02
C ALA A 325 8.18 5.60 -4.89
N ALA A 326 7.47 6.72 -4.65
CA ALA A 326 7.70 7.97 -5.37
C ALA A 326 9.11 8.53 -5.14
N VAL A 327 9.60 8.46 -3.89
CA VAL A 327 10.95 8.86 -3.51
C VAL A 327 12.00 8.05 -4.30
N VAL A 328 11.84 6.73 -4.32
CA VAL A 328 12.76 5.83 -5.04
C VAL A 328 12.73 6.11 -6.54
N ARG A 329 11.55 6.26 -7.15
CA ARG A 329 11.42 6.51 -8.59
C ARG A 329 11.99 7.86 -9.00
N ASN A 330 11.79 8.91 -8.21
CA ASN A 330 12.37 10.22 -8.49
C ASN A 330 13.90 10.21 -8.38
N ALA A 331 14.46 9.48 -7.40
CA ALA A 331 15.90 9.37 -7.22
C ALA A 331 16.60 8.53 -8.30
N THR A 332 15.91 7.53 -8.86
CA THR A 332 16.51 6.53 -9.76
C THR A 332 16.09 6.66 -11.24
N GLY A 333 14.99 7.34 -11.52
CA GLY A 333 14.34 7.34 -12.83
C GLY A 333 13.65 6.03 -13.19
N TRP A 334 13.48 5.09 -12.24
CA TRP A 334 12.83 3.80 -12.51
C TRP A 334 11.35 3.96 -12.86
N SER A 335 10.92 3.18 -13.85
CA SER A 335 9.49 2.93 -14.05
C SER A 335 8.93 2.08 -12.90
N GLY A 336 7.61 2.09 -12.72
CA GLY A 336 6.95 1.20 -11.76
C GLY A 336 7.31 -0.27 -11.99
N ALA A 337 7.29 -0.73 -13.24
CA ALA A 337 7.70 -2.10 -13.59
C ALA A 337 9.16 -2.40 -13.20
N THR A 338 10.08 -1.44 -13.36
CA THR A 338 11.49 -1.62 -12.95
C THR A 338 11.61 -1.70 -11.43
N LEU A 339 10.91 -0.82 -10.71
CA LEU A 339 10.85 -0.86 -9.25
C LEU A 339 10.32 -2.20 -8.77
N LEU A 340 9.20 -2.68 -9.34
CA LEU A 340 8.60 -3.96 -8.95
C LEU A 340 9.51 -5.15 -9.28
N ARG A 341 10.18 -5.18 -10.45
CA ARG A 341 11.17 -6.25 -10.72
C ARG A 341 12.26 -6.31 -9.66
N LYS A 342 12.74 -5.15 -9.23
CA LYS A 342 13.81 -5.03 -8.23
C LYS A 342 13.35 -5.39 -6.82
N THR A 343 12.21 -4.87 -6.36
CA THR A 343 11.68 -5.14 -5.02
C THR A 343 11.16 -6.56 -4.86
N THR A 344 10.83 -7.23 -5.98
CA THR A 344 10.36 -8.63 -5.98
C THR A 344 11.42 -9.65 -6.40
N GLY A 345 12.69 -9.23 -6.54
CA GLY A 345 13.82 -10.14 -6.78
C GLY A 345 13.99 -10.65 -8.22
N ARG A 346 13.19 -10.17 -9.17
CA ARG A 346 13.29 -10.49 -10.62
C ARG A 346 14.47 -9.81 -11.30
N GLU A 347 14.95 -8.72 -10.71
CA GLU A 347 16.18 -8.03 -11.10
C GLU A 347 17.08 -7.82 -9.88
N PRO A 348 18.41 -7.95 -10.05
CA PRO A 348 19.33 -7.75 -8.95
C PRO A 348 19.36 -6.28 -8.49
N LEU A 349 19.57 -6.12 -7.18
CA LEU A 349 19.79 -4.83 -6.53
C LEU A 349 21.29 -4.57 -6.40
N THR A 350 21.73 -3.37 -6.77
CA THR A 350 23.06 -2.89 -6.39
C THR A 350 23.10 -2.54 -4.90
N PRO A 351 24.28 -2.43 -4.26
CA PRO A 351 24.36 -1.95 -2.87
C PRO A 351 23.73 -0.57 -2.64
N THR A 352 23.79 0.30 -3.67
CA THR A 352 23.14 1.61 -3.65
C THR A 352 21.61 1.46 -3.68
N ASP A 353 21.09 0.58 -4.54
CA ASP A 353 19.66 0.27 -4.61
C ASP A 353 19.15 -0.25 -3.26
N GLN A 354 19.88 -1.17 -2.63
CA GLN A 354 19.52 -1.76 -1.34
C GLN A 354 19.43 -0.69 -0.25
N THR A 355 20.42 0.20 -0.19
CA THR A 355 20.46 1.29 0.80
C THR A 355 19.26 2.23 0.62
N LEU A 356 18.99 2.64 -0.62
CA LEU A 356 17.88 3.53 -0.95
C LEU A 356 16.52 2.90 -0.60
N LEU A 357 16.31 1.64 -0.99
CA LEU A 357 15.06 0.92 -0.70
C LEU A 357 14.85 0.72 0.81
N HIS A 358 15.92 0.40 1.55
CA HIS A 358 15.86 0.28 3.02
C HIS A 358 15.47 1.62 3.66
N GLN A 359 16.09 2.73 3.24
CA GLN A 359 15.75 4.07 3.72
C GLN A 359 14.31 4.47 3.37
N ALA A 360 13.83 4.04 2.19
CA ALA A 360 12.46 4.27 1.74
C ALA A 360 11.42 3.33 2.40
N GLY A 361 11.83 2.47 3.34
CA GLY A 361 10.93 1.61 4.11
C GLY A 361 10.46 0.38 3.34
N LEU A 362 11.35 -0.28 2.57
CA LEU A 362 11.02 -1.52 1.86
C LEU A 362 10.46 -2.59 2.81
N THR A 363 9.24 -3.02 2.53
CA THR A 363 8.62 -4.21 3.10
C THR A 363 9.14 -5.44 2.36
N HIS A 364 9.91 -6.28 3.04
CA HIS A 364 10.38 -7.53 2.46
C HIS A 364 9.23 -8.55 2.36
N LEU A 365 8.78 -8.81 1.15
CA LEU A 365 7.85 -9.89 0.83
C LEU A 365 8.65 -11.16 0.47
N THR A 366 8.22 -12.30 0.99
CA THR A 366 8.72 -13.61 0.56
C THR A 366 7.94 -14.02 -0.68
N LEU A 367 8.68 -14.30 -1.75
CA LEU A 367 8.12 -14.62 -3.06
C LEU A 367 8.66 -15.99 -3.50
N ALA A 368 7.87 -16.69 -4.31
CA ALA A 368 8.14 -18.06 -4.73
C ALA A 368 9.16 -18.15 -5.86
#